data_AF-A0A653RJX5-F1
#
_entry.id   AF-A0A653RJX5-F1
#
_cell.length_a   1.000
_cell.length_b   1.000
_cell.length_c   1.000
_cell.angle_alpha   90.00
_cell.angle_beta   90.00
_cell.angle_gamma   90.00
#
_symmetry.space_group_name_H-M   'P 1'
#
loop_
_entity.id
_entity.type
_entity.pdbx_description
1 polymer ?
#
loop_
_entity_poly.entity_id
_entity_poly.type
_entity_poly.pdbx_seq_one_letter_code
_entity_poly.pdbx_strand_id
1 'polypeptide(L)'
;MSVEMYHGERSKESIQFETLFASQSNKESFSSIEQTKKFLEQKGIENTQPYAIGDDVKLISEVQEQTFEGMQIFTLNEQASQNQKTILYLHGGAWTNQPLNVHWWFMDKMAQSLGAKVVAPIYPKVPHYSNQDTYPKMLNLYKDLLKTAGSANQLTIMGDSAGGNISLGLAHLLKKEDLPQPKDIVLLSACVDMSMSNPLIFEYAKKDPILGHEGMEVITKMWAADQSLTDPLISPIYGDFKGLGKITHFIGTHDMLYPDAIMLDEKLSEQGMDIKTFVYPEMLHVFVVMPIPEAADALKKIIQVINL
;
A
#
# COMPACT_ATOMS: atom_id res chain seq x y z
N MET A 1 20.77 2.51 -9.29
CA MET A 1 19.36 2.78 -9.61
C MET A 1 18.87 1.75 -10.58
N SER A 2 17.84 1.00 -10.19
CA SER A 2 17.20 -0.05 -10.97
C SER A 2 15.80 0.39 -11.40
N VAL A 3 15.76 1.59 -11.98
CA VAL A 3 14.53 2.24 -12.44
C VAL A 3 14.24 1.84 -13.88
N GLU A 4 13.05 1.29 -14.12
CA GLU A 4 12.51 1.00 -15.44
C GLU A 4 11.36 1.98 -15.74
N MET A 5 11.51 2.74 -16.82
CA MET A 5 10.47 3.67 -17.26
C MET A 5 9.45 2.95 -18.15
N TYR A 6 8.17 3.21 -17.93
CA TYR A 6 7.14 2.87 -18.90
C TYR A 6 7.26 3.79 -20.12
N HIS A 7 7.29 3.19 -21.31
CA HIS A 7 7.50 3.89 -22.58
C HIS A 7 6.26 3.89 -23.49
N GLY A 8 5.12 3.37 -23.02
CA GLY A 8 3.88 3.43 -23.78
C GLY A 8 3.30 4.85 -23.79
N GLU A 9 2.51 5.15 -24.81
CA GLU A 9 1.76 6.40 -24.86
C GLU A 9 0.71 6.44 -23.74
N ARG A 10 0.51 7.63 -23.18
CA ARG A 10 -0.51 7.89 -22.18
C ARG A 10 -1.91 7.67 -22.76
N SER A 11 -2.70 6.84 -22.10
CA SER A 11 -4.05 6.47 -22.52
C SER A 11 -5.05 7.61 -22.34
N LYS A 12 -6.12 7.62 -23.14
CA LYS A 12 -7.22 8.60 -22.98
C LYS A 12 -7.95 8.38 -21.66
N GLU A 13 -8.05 7.13 -21.24
CA GLU A 13 -8.66 6.70 -19.99
C GLU A 13 -7.91 7.29 -18.79
N SER A 14 -6.58 7.24 -18.77
CA SER A 14 -5.78 7.85 -17.68
C SER A 14 -5.96 9.37 -17.60
N ILE A 15 -6.06 10.05 -18.75
CA ILE A 15 -6.32 11.50 -18.82
C ILE A 15 -7.73 11.82 -18.29
N GLN A 16 -8.74 11.01 -18.64
CA GLN A 16 -10.11 11.16 -18.14
C GLN A 16 -10.18 10.96 -16.63
N PHE A 17 -9.50 9.93 -16.11
CA PHE A 17 -9.42 9.69 -14.66
C PHE A 17 -8.75 10.85 -13.94
N GLU A 18 -7.61 11.36 -14.43
CA GLU A 18 -6.96 12.54 -13.85
C GLU A 18 -7.88 13.75 -13.82
N THR A 19 -8.55 14.02 -14.94
CA THR A 19 -9.49 15.15 -15.05
C THR A 19 -10.65 15.00 -14.05
N LEU A 20 -11.19 13.78 -13.89
CA LEU A 20 -12.25 13.49 -12.94
C LEU A 20 -11.78 13.74 -11.50
N PHE A 21 -10.63 13.18 -11.10
CA PHE A 21 -10.08 13.35 -9.75
C PHE A 21 -9.78 14.81 -9.44
N ALA A 22 -9.22 15.56 -10.40
CA ALA A 22 -8.95 16.99 -10.26
C ALA A 22 -10.23 17.82 -10.10
N SER A 23 -11.33 17.41 -10.73
CA SER A 23 -12.62 18.11 -10.66
C SER A 23 -13.43 17.86 -9.39
N GLN A 24 -13.15 16.77 -8.67
CA GLN A 24 -13.96 16.30 -7.53
C GLN A 24 -13.56 16.89 -6.18
N SER A 25 -12.65 17.88 -6.14
CA SER A 25 -12.12 18.43 -4.89
C SER A 25 -11.60 17.34 -3.93
N ASN A 26 -11.09 16.21 -4.42
CA ASN A 26 -10.65 15.09 -3.59
C ASN A 26 -9.51 15.45 -2.61
N LYS A 27 -8.82 16.57 -2.87
CA LYS A 27 -7.83 17.16 -1.97
C LYS A 27 -8.41 17.99 -0.82
N GLU A 28 -9.69 18.35 -0.86
CA GLU A 28 -10.29 19.30 0.09
C GLU A 28 -10.07 18.82 1.52
N SER A 29 -10.35 17.54 1.81
CA SER A 29 -10.10 16.94 3.13
C SER A 29 -8.65 17.06 3.63
N PHE A 30 -7.67 17.25 2.75
CA PHE A 30 -6.25 17.40 3.08
C PHE A 30 -5.68 18.80 2.76
N SER A 31 -6.53 19.77 2.44
CA SER A 31 -6.11 21.12 2.01
C SER A 31 -5.77 22.06 3.18
N SER A 32 -6.15 21.69 4.41
CA SER A 32 -5.81 22.44 5.61
C SER A 32 -5.95 21.57 6.85
N ILE A 33 -5.23 21.95 7.91
CA ILE A 33 -5.33 21.31 9.24
C ILE A 33 -6.79 21.24 9.73
N GLU A 34 -7.58 22.29 9.54
CA GLU A 34 -8.97 22.33 9.99
C GLU A 34 -9.86 21.33 9.23
N GLN A 35 -9.74 21.30 7.90
CA GLN A 35 -10.51 20.38 7.07
C GLN A 35 -10.11 18.92 7.34
N THR A 36 -8.81 18.67 7.56
CA THR A 36 -8.34 17.33 7.93
C THR A 36 -8.87 16.88 9.29
N LYS A 37 -8.95 17.77 10.29
CA LYS A 37 -9.57 17.43 11.59
C LYS A 37 -11.04 17.07 11.45
N LYS A 38 -11.82 17.85 10.69
CA LYS A 38 -13.23 17.56 10.40
C LYS A 38 -13.40 16.21 9.69
N PHE A 39 -12.55 15.96 8.69
CA PHE A 39 -12.50 14.68 7.99
C PHE A 39 -12.20 13.51 8.94
N LEU A 40 -11.23 13.68 9.85
CA LEU A 40 -10.86 12.68 10.84
C LEU A 40 -11.96 12.40 11.86
N GLU A 41 -12.74 13.40 12.27
CA GLU A 41 -13.92 13.19 13.13
C GLU A 41 -14.95 12.29 12.44
N GLN A 42 -15.25 12.57 11.17
CA GLN A 42 -16.14 11.73 10.37
C GLN A 42 -15.59 10.30 10.24
N LYS A 43 -14.32 10.16 9.86
CA LYS A 43 -13.66 8.84 9.74
C LYS A 43 -13.59 8.10 11.07
N GLY A 44 -13.43 8.81 12.17
CA GLY A 44 -13.50 8.23 13.52
C GLY A 44 -14.86 7.58 13.78
N ILE A 45 -15.96 8.15 13.31
CA ILE A 45 -17.28 7.53 13.46
C ILE A 45 -17.41 6.33 12.51
N GLU A 46 -17.08 6.51 11.23
CA GLU A 46 -17.18 5.46 10.20
C GLU A 46 -16.36 4.22 10.56
N ASN A 47 -15.12 4.39 11.04
CA ASN A 47 -14.20 3.30 11.34
C ASN A 47 -14.55 2.50 12.61
N THR A 48 -15.55 2.92 13.39
CA THR A 48 -16.09 2.11 14.50
C THR A 48 -17.09 1.06 14.04
N GLN A 49 -17.62 1.20 12.83
CA GLN A 49 -18.58 0.26 12.27
C GLN A 49 -17.84 -0.89 11.57
N PRO A 50 -18.39 -2.11 11.58
CA PRO A 50 -17.90 -3.20 10.75
C PRO A 50 -17.86 -2.76 9.28
N TYR A 51 -16.75 -3.03 8.61
CA TYR A 51 -16.61 -2.81 7.19
C TYR A 51 -17.39 -3.87 6.41
N ALA A 52 -18.06 -3.45 5.35
CA ALA A 52 -18.69 -4.34 4.39
C ALA A 52 -18.17 -4.00 2.98
N ILE A 53 -17.93 -5.03 2.18
CA ILE A 53 -17.65 -4.86 0.75
C ILE A 53 -18.92 -4.31 0.08
N GLY A 54 -18.79 -3.28 -0.76
CA GLY A 54 -19.93 -2.67 -1.43
C GLY A 54 -20.73 -3.65 -2.31
N ASP A 55 -22.06 -3.52 -2.33
CA ASP A 55 -22.96 -4.41 -3.07
C ASP A 55 -22.71 -4.43 -4.60
N ASP A 56 -22.13 -3.34 -5.11
CA ASP A 56 -21.75 -3.15 -6.51
C ASP A 56 -20.43 -3.86 -6.86
N VAL A 57 -19.65 -4.29 -5.88
CA VAL A 57 -18.40 -5.02 -6.08
C VAL A 57 -18.71 -6.47 -6.46
N LYS A 58 -18.53 -6.80 -7.74
CA LYS A 58 -18.60 -8.18 -8.23
C LYS A 58 -17.21 -8.80 -8.28
N LEU A 59 -17.03 -9.85 -7.49
CA LEU A 59 -15.77 -10.62 -7.39
C LEU A 59 -15.99 -12.02 -7.99
N ILE A 60 -14.98 -12.52 -8.69
CA ILE A 60 -14.98 -13.88 -9.24
C ILE A 60 -14.58 -14.89 -8.15
N SER A 61 -13.59 -14.51 -7.33
CA SER A 61 -13.11 -15.34 -6.24
C SER A 61 -14.16 -15.48 -5.14
N GLU A 62 -14.20 -16.67 -4.53
CA GLU A 62 -14.90 -16.84 -3.25
C GLU A 62 -14.27 -15.92 -2.20
N VAL A 63 -15.11 -15.27 -1.40
CA VAL A 63 -14.69 -14.40 -0.30
C VAL A 63 -15.16 -14.99 1.02
N GLN A 64 -14.24 -15.14 1.95
CA GLN A 64 -14.52 -15.53 3.32
C GLN A 64 -14.20 -14.36 4.24
N GLU A 65 -15.12 -14.07 5.16
CA GLU A 65 -14.93 -13.07 6.20
C GLU A 65 -14.70 -13.78 7.53
N GLN A 66 -13.65 -13.40 8.23
CA GLN A 66 -13.30 -13.91 9.55
C GLN A 66 -12.77 -12.79 10.45
N THR A 67 -12.73 -13.04 11.74
CA THR A 67 -12.14 -12.11 12.71
C THR A 67 -10.82 -12.64 13.23
N PHE A 68 -9.78 -11.80 13.24
CA PHE A 68 -8.48 -12.11 13.83
C PHE A 68 -8.05 -10.96 14.75
N GLU A 69 -7.88 -11.26 16.04
CA GLU A 69 -7.54 -10.26 17.08
C GLU A 69 -8.43 -8.99 17.04
N GLY A 70 -9.72 -9.16 16.74
CA GLY A 70 -10.69 -8.07 16.64
C GLY A 70 -10.67 -7.29 15.32
N MET A 71 -9.81 -7.64 14.36
CA MET A 71 -9.86 -7.11 12.99
C MET A 71 -10.73 -8.01 12.11
N GLN A 72 -11.55 -7.41 11.25
CA GLN A 72 -12.11 -8.14 10.11
C GLN A 72 -11.00 -8.47 9.13
N ILE A 73 -10.97 -9.72 8.68
CA ILE A 73 -10.07 -10.23 7.66
C ILE A 73 -10.95 -10.80 6.56
N PHE A 74 -10.75 -10.29 5.35
CA PHE A 74 -11.34 -10.90 4.16
C PHE A 74 -10.28 -11.73 3.46
N THR A 75 -10.65 -12.96 3.12
CA THR A 75 -9.79 -13.87 2.36
C THR A 75 -10.46 -14.17 1.03
N LEU A 76 -9.73 -13.93 -0.07
CA LEU A 76 -10.16 -14.25 -1.42
C LEU A 76 -9.44 -15.51 -1.91
N ASN A 77 -10.19 -16.38 -2.59
CA ASN A 77 -9.66 -17.53 -3.34
C ASN A 77 -8.82 -18.49 -2.46
N GLU A 78 -9.24 -18.74 -1.23
CA GLU A 78 -8.60 -19.74 -0.38
C GLU A 78 -8.89 -21.16 -0.89
N GLN A 79 -7.83 -21.96 -1.05
CA GLN A 79 -7.92 -23.36 -1.46
C GLN A 79 -7.30 -24.24 -0.37
N ALA A 80 -7.75 -25.49 -0.29
CA ALA A 80 -7.17 -26.49 0.61
C ALA A 80 -5.80 -26.99 0.11
N SER A 81 -4.82 -26.09 -0.02
CA SER A 81 -3.47 -26.38 -0.51
C SER A 81 -2.43 -25.56 0.25
N GLN A 82 -1.50 -26.26 0.90
CA GLN A 82 -0.35 -25.63 1.56
C GLN A 82 0.67 -25.04 0.57
N ASN A 83 0.58 -25.41 -0.72
CA ASN A 83 1.45 -24.91 -1.80
C ASN A 83 0.87 -23.68 -2.51
N GLN A 84 -0.30 -23.18 -2.08
CA GLN A 84 -0.88 -21.98 -2.66
C GLN A 84 -0.03 -20.75 -2.32
N LYS A 85 0.16 -19.86 -3.30
CA LYS A 85 0.74 -18.53 -3.04
C LYS A 85 -0.22 -17.73 -2.17
N THR A 86 0.31 -16.98 -1.21
CA THR A 86 -0.51 -16.14 -0.33
C THR A 86 -0.01 -14.70 -0.39
N ILE A 87 -0.93 -13.77 -0.69
CA ILE A 87 -0.67 -12.34 -0.69
C ILE A 87 -1.34 -11.75 0.53
N LEU A 88 -0.56 -11.16 1.45
CA LEU A 88 -1.07 -10.25 2.46
C LEU A 88 -1.18 -8.86 1.83
N TYR A 89 -2.40 -8.44 1.49
CA TYR A 89 -2.64 -7.15 0.86
C TYR A 89 -3.05 -6.09 1.91
N LEU A 90 -2.20 -5.09 2.09
CA LEU A 90 -2.41 -3.97 2.99
C LEU A 90 -2.84 -2.75 2.17
N HIS A 91 -4.12 -2.39 2.26
CA HIS A 91 -4.69 -1.32 1.46
C HIS A 91 -4.22 0.08 1.90
N GLY A 92 -4.13 1.01 0.96
CA GLY A 92 -3.92 2.42 1.22
C GLY A 92 -5.18 3.15 1.68
N GLY A 93 -5.07 4.47 1.81
CA GLY A 93 -6.13 5.31 2.34
C GLY A 93 -5.69 6.24 3.47
N ALA A 94 -4.41 6.63 3.49
CA ALA A 94 -3.82 7.56 4.47
C ALA A 94 -4.02 7.13 5.93
N TRP A 95 -4.03 5.82 6.22
CA TRP A 95 -4.31 5.25 7.55
C TRP A 95 -5.67 5.65 8.16
N THR A 96 -6.54 6.32 7.38
CA THR A 96 -7.85 6.84 7.80
C THR A 96 -9.00 6.13 7.11
N ASN A 97 -8.88 5.82 5.81
CA ASN A 97 -9.97 5.28 5.01
C ASN A 97 -9.97 3.75 5.03
N GLN A 98 -11.14 3.17 4.84
CA GLN A 98 -11.32 1.75 4.56
C GLN A 98 -11.01 1.43 3.08
N PRO A 99 -10.87 0.15 2.69
CA PRO A 99 -10.65 -0.21 1.30
C PRO A 99 -11.75 0.32 0.39
N LEU A 100 -11.37 0.79 -0.80
CA LEU A 100 -12.29 1.18 -1.87
C LEU A 100 -12.60 0.00 -2.79
N ASN A 101 -13.68 0.11 -3.57
CA ASN A 101 -14.09 -0.91 -4.55
C ASN A 101 -12.97 -1.31 -5.52
N VAL A 102 -12.13 -0.34 -5.92
CA VAL A 102 -10.97 -0.57 -6.79
C VAL A 102 -9.93 -1.50 -6.16
N HIS A 103 -9.77 -1.48 -4.83
CA HIS A 103 -8.88 -2.42 -4.14
C HIS A 103 -9.42 -3.85 -4.24
N TRP A 104 -10.73 -4.06 -4.06
CA TRP A 104 -11.33 -5.40 -4.17
C TRP A 104 -11.22 -5.98 -5.58
N TRP A 105 -11.50 -5.18 -6.61
CA TRP A 105 -11.31 -5.63 -7.99
C TRP A 105 -9.84 -5.94 -8.32
N PHE A 106 -8.91 -5.15 -7.79
CA PHE A 106 -7.48 -5.42 -7.94
C PHE A 106 -7.08 -6.74 -7.24
N MET A 107 -7.48 -6.92 -5.98
CA MET A 107 -7.19 -8.13 -5.21
C MET A 107 -7.79 -9.38 -5.87
N ASP A 108 -9.02 -9.31 -6.39
CA ASP A 108 -9.64 -10.41 -7.12
C ASP A 108 -8.90 -10.75 -8.41
N LYS A 109 -8.48 -9.74 -9.19
CA LYS A 109 -7.63 -9.97 -10.36
C LYS A 109 -6.31 -10.63 -10.00
N MET A 110 -5.68 -10.24 -8.90
CA MET A 110 -4.45 -10.87 -8.40
C MET A 110 -4.69 -12.32 -7.99
N ALA A 111 -5.75 -12.58 -7.23
CA ALA A 111 -6.15 -13.91 -6.80
C ALA A 111 -6.35 -14.85 -8.00
N GLN A 112 -7.12 -14.41 -9.00
CA GLN A 112 -7.40 -15.17 -10.21
C GLN A 112 -6.15 -15.39 -11.07
N SER A 113 -5.35 -14.35 -11.29
CA SER A 113 -4.19 -14.42 -12.21
C SER A 113 -3.04 -15.27 -11.67
N LEU A 114 -2.91 -15.37 -10.36
CA LEU A 114 -1.84 -16.14 -9.70
C LEU A 114 -2.31 -17.47 -9.11
N GLY A 115 -3.62 -17.73 -9.11
CA GLY A 115 -4.21 -18.79 -8.28
C GLY A 115 -3.90 -18.59 -6.80
N ALA A 116 -3.70 -17.34 -6.36
CA ALA A 116 -3.24 -17.01 -5.02
C ALA A 116 -4.41 -16.82 -4.05
N LYS A 117 -4.17 -17.17 -2.79
CA LYS A 117 -4.96 -16.71 -1.64
C LYS A 117 -4.61 -15.26 -1.38
N VAL A 118 -5.59 -14.36 -1.30
CA VAL A 118 -5.35 -12.95 -0.93
C VAL A 118 -6.00 -12.68 0.42
N VAL A 119 -5.22 -12.24 1.38
CA VAL A 119 -5.65 -11.92 2.75
C VAL A 119 -5.61 -10.42 2.93
N ALA A 120 -6.76 -9.82 3.21
CA ALA A 120 -6.97 -8.38 3.30
C ALA A 120 -7.50 -8.00 4.70
N PRO A 121 -6.61 -7.61 5.63
CA PRO A 121 -7.03 -7.14 6.95
C PRO A 121 -7.62 -5.73 6.88
N ILE A 122 -8.75 -5.54 7.55
CA ILE A 122 -9.26 -4.22 7.95
C ILE A 122 -8.49 -3.77 9.18
N TYR A 123 -7.26 -3.29 8.96
CA TYR A 123 -6.33 -2.91 10.03
C TYR A 123 -6.80 -1.67 10.82
N PRO A 124 -6.33 -1.45 12.07
CA PRO A 124 -6.71 -0.29 12.88
C PRO A 124 -6.39 1.06 12.21
N LYS A 125 -7.23 2.08 12.41
CA LYS A 125 -7.14 3.37 11.73
C LYS A 125 -7.09 4.54 12.71
N VAL A 126 -6.42 5.62 12.31
CA VAL A 126 -6.57 6.92 12.97
C VAL A 126 -8.01 7.44 12.78
N PRO A 127 -8.56 8.23 13.73
CA PRO A 127 -7.90 8.78 14.92
C PRO A 127 -7.94 7.88 16.17
N HIS A 128 -8.65 6.75 16.16
CA HIS A 128 -8.83 5.92 17.36
C HIS A 128 -7.63 5.04 17.69
N TYR A 129 -6.86 4.68 16.66
CA TYR A 129 -5.70 3.80 16.76
C TYR A 129 -4.51 4.41 16.03
N SER A 130 -3.34 3.83 16.26
CA SER A 130 -2.07 4.26 15.67
C SER A 130 -1.27 3.08 15.15
N ASN A 131 -0.02 3.34 14.77
CA ASN A 131 0.94 2.31 14.43
C ASN A 131 1.15 1.31 15.61
N GLN A 132 1.06 1.77 16.87
CA GLN A 132 1.26 0.95 18.06
C GLN A 132 0.22 -0.17 18.19
N ASP A 133 -0.98 0.06 17.66
CA ASP A 133 -2.05 -0.95 17.60
C ASP A 133 -1.92 -1.83 16.36
N THR A 134 -1.51 -1.22 15.24
CA THR A 134 -1.52 -1.89 13.93
C THR A 134 -0.38 -2.88 13.79
N TYR A 135 0.85 -2.50 14.12
CA TYR A 135 2.03 -3.35 13.89
C TYR A 135 2.01 -4.66 14.69
N PRO A 136 1.64 -4.70 15.98
CA PRO A 136 1.51 -5.97 16.71
C PRO A 136 0.50 -6.91 16.06
N LYS A 137 -0.64 -6.38 15.59
CA LYS A 137 -1.68 -7.18 14.92
C LYS A 137 -1.22 -7.69 13.56
N MET A 138 -0.54 -6.86 12.77
CA MET A 138 0.04 -7.27 11.48
C MET A 138 1.14 -8.32 11.65
N LEU A 139 1.98 -8.18 12.68
CA LEU A 139 2.99 -9.17 13.04
C LEU A 139 2.35 -10.51 13.41
N ASN A 140 1.30 -10.51 14.24
CA ASN A 140 0.61 -11.73 14.65
C ASN A 140 -0.15 -12.38 13.48
N LEU A 141 -0.77 -11.58 12.61
CA LEU A 141 -1.40 -12.08 11.39
C LEU A 141 -0.37 -12.73 10.47
N TYR A 142 0.79 -12.10 10.26
CA TYR A 142 1.86 -12.69 9.46
C TYR A 142 2.40 -14.00 10.06
N LYS A 143 2.57 -14.06 11.40
CA LYS A 143 2.93 -15.30 12.10
C LYS A 143 1.89 -16.41 11.89
N ASP A 144 0.61 -16.07 11.80
CA ASP A 144 -0.45 -17.03 11.51
C ASP A 144 -0.40 -17.52 10.05
N LEU A 145 -0.15 -16.61 9.10
CA LEU A 145 0.08 -16.97 7.69
C LEU A 145 1.31 -17.88 7.52
N LEU A 146 2.39 -17.66 8.27
CA LEU A 146 3.56 -18.54 8.26
C LEU A 146 3.24 -19.97 8.72
N LYS A 147 2.29 -20.17 9.64
CA LYS A 147 1.90 -21.51 10.11
C LYS A 147 1.07 -22.27 9.08
N THR A 148 0.31 -21.55 8.26
CA THR A 148 -0.62 -22.12 7.29
C THR A 148 0.00 -22.27 5.90
N ALA A 149 0.96 -21.42 5.56
CA ALA A 149 1.78 -21.57 4.36
C ALA A 149 2.80 -22.71 4.52
N GLY A 150 3.05 -23.46 3.45
CA GLY A 150 4.12 -24.48 3.44
C GLY A 150 5.53 -23.89 3.56
N SER A 151 5.71 -22.62 3.20
CA SER A 151 6.97 -21.89 3.28
C SER A 151 6.76 -20.37 3.23
N ALA A 152 7.63 -19.60 3.87
CA ALA A 152 7.70 -18.14 3.71
C ALA A 152 7.94 -17.70 2.26
N ASN A 153 8.55 -18.58 1.44
CA ASN A 153 8.77 -18.34 0.01
C ASN A 153 7.47 -18.31 -0.82
N GLN A 154 6.33 -18.64 -0.22
CA GLN A 154 5.01 -18.52 -0.84
C GLN A 154 4.28 -17.24 -0.45
N LEU A 155 4.83 -16.48 0.50
CA LEU A 155 4.23 -15.26 1.00
C LEU A 155 4.73 -14.07 0.20
N THR A 156 3.78 -13.23 -0.19
CA THR A 156 4.03 -11.88 -0.69
C THR A 156 3.34 -10.91 0.25
N ILE A 157 4.05 -9.86 0.68
CA ILE A 157 3.39 -8.69 1.29
C ILE A 157 3.21 -7.67 0.17
N MET A 158 2.00 -7.16 0.02
CA MET A 158 1.69 -6.17 -1.01
C MET A 158 0.91 -5.03 -0.38
N GLY A 159 1.19 -3.80 -0.76
CA GLY A 159 0.38 -2.69 -0.30
C GLY A 159 0.55 -1.41 -1.09
N ASP A 160 -0.51 -0.61 -1.08
CA ASP A 160 -0.54 0.67 -1.77
C ASP A 160 -0.48 1.86 -0.81
N SER A 161 0.22 2.93 -1.18
CA SER A 161 0.26 4.18 -0.40
C SER A 161 0.63 3.95 1.08
N ALA A 162 -0.26 4.30 2.01
CA ALA A 162 -0.16 3.99 3.44
C ALA A 162 -0.04 2.48 3.74
N GLY A 163 -0.69 1.61 2.98
CA GLY A 163 -0.52 0.16 3.10
C GLY A 163 0.85 -0.32 2.62
N GLY A 164 1.44 0.36 1.64
CA GLY A 164 2.84 0.17 1.24
C GLY A 164 3.83 0.58 2.35
N ASN A 165 3.53 1.66 3.09
CA ASN A 165 4.26 2.03 4.31
C ASN A 165 4.23 0.90 5.35
N ILE A 166 3.02 0.42 5.69
CA ILE A 166 2.84 -0.67 6.66
C ILE A 166 3.55 -1.94 6.18
N SER A 167 3.55 -2.21 4.86
CA SER A 167 4.24 -3.37 4.28
C SER A 167 5.74 -3.36 4.56
N LEU A 168 6.42 -2.23 4.33
CA LEU A 168 7.85 -2.10 4.64
C LEU A 168 8.13 -2.04 6.14
N GLY A 169 7.30 -1.34 6.92
CA GLY A 169 7.43 -1.31 8.37
C GLY A 169 7.27 -2.70 8.99
N LEU A 170 6.32 -3.49 8.48
CA LEU A 170 6.15 -4.90 8.87
C LEU A 170 7.39 -5.71 8.50
N ALA A 171 7.96 -5.53 7.29
CA ALA A 171 9.19 -6.23 6.92
C ALA A 171 10.37 -5.92 7.86
N HIS A 172 10.53 -4.65 8.26
CA HIS A 172 11.51 -4.26 9.28
C HIS A 172 11.21 -4.89 10.65
N LEU A 173 9.94 -4.95 11.05
CA LEU A 173 9.54 -5.59 12.29
C LEU A 173 9.80 -7.10 12.27
N LEU A 174 9.52 -7.79 11.16
CA LEU A 174 9.85 -9.21 10.98
C LEU A 174 11.34 -9.45 11.12
N LYS A 175 12.19 -8.59 10.54
CA LYS A 175 13.64 -8.65 10.69
C LYS A 175 14.07 -8.43 12.14
N LYS A 176 13.47 -7.48 12.84
CA LYS A 176 13.75 -7.20 14.27
C LYS A 176 13.39 -8.40 15.16
N GLU A 177 12.33 -9.12 14.82
CA GLU A 177 11.83 -10.29 15.56
C GLU A 177 12.45 -11.63 15.10
N ASP A 178 13.47 -11.59 14.22
CA ASP A 178 14.14 -12.77 13.64
C ASP A 178 13.16 -13.76 12.97
N LEU A 179 12.14 -13.23 12.28
CA LEU A 179 11.14 -14.02 11.56
C LEU A 179 11.47 -14.15 10.07
N PRO A 180 11.08 -15.26 9.43
CA PRO A 180 11.22 -15.43 7.99
C PRO A 180 10.54 -14.31 7.21
N GLN A 181 11.29 -13.68 6.31
CA GLN A 181 10.77 -12.67 5.38
C GLN A 181 9.86 -13.29 4.32
N PRO A 182 8.89 -12.53 3.78
CA PRO A 182 8.18 -12.96 2.59
C PRO A 182 9.15 -13.05 1.42
N LYS A 183 8.80 -13.83 0.39
CA LYS A 183 9.57 -13.86 -0.86
C LYS A 183 9.63 -12.48 -1.51
N ASP A 184 8.46 -11.86 -1.64
CA ASP A 184 8.27 -10.61 -2.36
C ASP A 184 7.58 -9.57 -1.47
N ILE A 185 8.03 -8.32 -1.58
CA ILE A 185 7.40 -7.12 -1.03
C ILE A 185 7.07 -6.22 -2.22
N VAL A 186 5.78 -6.07 -2.54
CA VAL A 186 5.31 -5.31 -3.70
C VAL A 186 4.65 -4.01 -3.23
N LEU A 187 5.23 -2.89 -3.65
CA LEU A 187 4.84 -1.55 -3.24
C LEU A 187 4.13 -0.85 -4.39
N LEU A 188 2.95 -0.29 -4.14
CA LEU A 188 2.16 0.42 -5.12
C LEU A 188 2.00 1.89 -4.67
N SER A 189 2.80 2.80 -5.22
CA SER A 189 2.86 4.19 -4.76
C SER A 189 3.07 4.35 -3.25
N ALA A 190 3.94 3.54 -2.63
CA ALA A 190 4.12 3.52 -1.18
C ALA A 190 4.59 4.87 -0.60
N CYS A 191 4.02 5.25 0.54
CA CYS A 191 4.50 6.37 1.36
C CYS A 191 5.66 5.89 2.24
N VAL A 192 6.89 6.27 1.91
CA VAL A 192 8.09 5.74 2.61
C VAL A 192 8.76 6.74 3.55
N ASP A 193 8.43 8.02 3.43
CA ASP A 193 8.84 9.10 4.34
C ASP A 193 7.61 9.88 4.84
N MET A 194 7.21 9.65 6.07
CA MET A 194 6.14 10.38 6.75
C MET A 194 6.59 11.73 7.32
N SER A 195 7.90 12.04 7.30
CA SER A 195 8.39 13.38 7.64
C SER A 195 8.11 14.41 6.54
N MET A 196 7.80 13.94 5.32
CA MET A 196 7.53 14.76 4.13
C MET A 196 8.65 15.77 3.88
N SER A 197 9.90 15.35 4.13
CA SER A 197 11.07 16.23 4.17
C SER A 197 11.71 16.47 2.80
N ASN A 198 11.32 15.70 1.78
CA ASN A 198 11.91 15.79 0.46
C ASN A 198 11.56 17.12 -0.22
N PRO A 199 12.56 17.90 -0.69
CA PRO A 199 12.33 19.24 -1.22
C PRO A 199 11.46 19.27 -2.49
N LEU A 200 11.35 18.14 -3.21
CA LEU A 200 10.55 18.04 -4.43
C LEU A 200 9.07 17.71 -4.16
N ILE A 201 8.70 17.30 -2.95
CA ILE A 201 7.31 16.95 -2.60
C ILE A 201 6.34 18.07 -2.99
N PHE A 202 6.67 19.32 -2.69
CA PHE A 202 5.79 20.47 -3.00
C PHE A 202 5.59 20.71 -4.50
N GLU A 203 6.56 20.35 -5.34
CA GLU A 203 6.42 20.46 -6.79
C GLU A 203 5.47 19.38 -7.31
N TYR A 204 5.67 18.14 -6.86
CA TYR A 204 4.86 17.00 -7.29
C TYR A 204 3.45 17.00 -6.68
N ALA A 205 3.28 17.57 -5.49
CA ALA A 205 1.97 17.83 -4.88
C ALA A 205 1.07 18.70 -5.78
N LYS A 206 1.64 19.56 -6.65
CA LYS A 206 0.84 20.36 -7.60
C LYS A 206 0.32 19.55 -8.78
N LYS A 207 0.99 18.43 -9.11
CA LYS A 207 0.64 17.53 -10.23
C LYS A 207 -0.28 16.40 -9.77
N ASP A 208 -0.14 15.96 -8.53
CA ASP A 208 -1.01 14.96 -7.91
C ASP A 208 -2.43 15.54 -7.77
N PRO A 209 -3.52 14.88 -8.21
CA PRO A 209 -4.89 15.35 -7.99
C PRO A 209 -5.56 14.71 -6.75
N ILE A 210 -4.88 13.79 -6.06
CA ILE A 210 -5.41 12.96 -4.97
C ILE A 210 -4.83 13.40 -3.62
N LEU A 211 -3.50 13.54 -3.52
CA LEU A 211 -2.84 13.87 -2.25
C LEU A 211 -2.62 15.38 -2.07
N GLY A 212 -2.75 15.86 -0.83
CA GLY A 212 -2.43 17.23 -0.42
C GLY A 212 -1.45 17.23 0.76
N HIS A 213 -0.41 18.06 0.71
CA HIS A 213 0.63 18.09 1.73
C HIS A 213 0.13 18.64 3.09
N GLU A 214 -0.69 19.68 3.08
CA GLU A 214 -1.03 20.47 4.27
C GLU A 214 -1.80 19.68 5.35
N GLY A 215 -2.63 18.72 4.94
CA GLY A 215 -3.38 17.84 5.84
C GLY A 215 -2.57 16.65 6.36
N MET A 216 -1.49 16.26 5.66
CA MET A 216 -0.74 15.07 6.03
C MET A 216 -0.06 15.19 7.39
N GLU A 217 0.36 16.39 7.81
CA GLU A 217 0.98 16.60 9.12
C GLU A 217 0.09 16.13 10.29
N VAL A 218 -1.23 16.33 10.20
CA VAL A 218 -2.16 15.92 11.26
C VAL A 218 -2.22 14.39 11.34
N ILE A 219 -2.31 13.74 10.18
CA ILE A 219 -2.43 12.29 10.06
C ILE A 219 -1.12 11.61 10.45
N THR A 220 0.03 12.12 9.97
CA THR A 220 1.34 11.52 10.26
C THR A 220 1.66 11.57 11.75
N LYS A 221 1.32 12.67 12.43
CA LYS A 221 1.46 12.78 13.90
C LYS A 221 0.55 11.80 14.64
N MET A 222 -0.72 11.67 14.26
CA MET A 222 -1.63 10.72 14.91
C MET A 222 -1.19 9.27 14.70
N TRP A 223 -0.76 8.93 13.49
CA TRP A 223 -0.27 7.59 13.17
C TRP A 223 1.02 7.25 13.91
N ALA A 224 1.98 8.18 13.94
CA ALA A 224 3.26 8.01 14.64
C ALA A 224 3.11 7.95 16.16
N ALA A 225 2.01 8.47 16.71
CA ALA A 225 1.77 8.58 18.14
C ALA A 225 2.91 9.32 18.85
N ASP A 226 3.71 8.61 19.67
CA ASP A 226 4.86 9.14 20.40
C ASP A 226 6.21 8.87 19.71
N GLN A 227 6.22 8.18 18.56
CA GLN A 227 7.44 7.84 17.83
C GLN A 227 7.93 8.97 16.93
N SER A 228 9.24 8.99 16.68
CA SER A 228 9.85 9.88 15.71
C SER A 228 9.33 9.57 14.30
N LEU A 229 9.07 10.59 13.50
CA LEU A 229 8.77 10.42 12.08
C LEU A 229 9.95 9.80 11.30
N THR A 230 11.15 9.78 11.85
CA THR A 230 12.32 9.11 11.24
C THR A 230 12.55 7.69 11.78
N ASP A 231 11.68 7.17 12.65
CA ASP A 231 11.71 5.77 13.07
C ASP A 231 11.43 4.87 11.84
N PRO A 232 12.21 3.82 11.56
CA PRO A 232 11.97 2.92 10.43
C PRO A 232 10.61 2.22 10.40
N LEU A 233 9.88 2.15 11.52
CA LEU A 233 8.49 1.65 11.53
C LEU A 233 7.49 2.73 11.08
N ILE A 234 7.85 4.01 11.16
CA ILE A 234 7.00 5.12 10.72
C ILE A 234 7.38 5.55 9.29
N SER A 235 8.67 5.73 9.04
CA SER A 235 9.23 6.07 7.73
C SER A 235 10.26 5.01 7.34
N PRO A 236 9.84 3.94 6.68
CA PRO A 236 10.70 2.81 6.34
C PRO A 236 11.93 3.19 5.52
N ILE A 237 11.91 4.32 4.80
CA ILE A 237 13.09 4.79 4.07
C ILE A 237 14.32 4.93 4.95
N TYR A 238 14.20 5.15 6.26
CA TYR A 238 15.34 5.29 7.17
C TYR A 238 15.90 3.95 7.70
N GLY A 239 15.26 2.82 7.38
CA GLY A 239 15.66 1.49 7.87
C GLY A 239 16.88 0.86 7.17
N ASP A 240 17.33 -0.28 7.70
CA ASP A 240 18.29 -1.17 7.04
C ASP A 240 17.54 -2.30 6.31
N PHE A 241 17.67 -2.30 4.98
CA PHE A 241 16.93 -3.20 4.09
C PHE A 241 17.64 -4.54 3.86
N LYS A 242 18.89 -4.70 4.32
CA LYS A 242 19.63 -5.96 4.16
C LYS A 242 18.87 -7.12 4.79
N GLY A 243 18.68 -8.18 4.02
CA GLY A 243 17.98 -9.38 4.47
C GLY A 243 16.46 -9.24 4.54
N LEU A 244 15.86 -8.15 4.03
CA LEU A 244 14.43 -8.11 3.76
C LEU A 244 14.07 -8.93 2.50
N GLY A 245 12.77 -9.21 2.34
CA GLY A 245 12.23 -9.81 1.10
C GLY A 245 12.51 -8.95 -0.14
N LYS A 246 12.35 -9.54 -1.33
CA LYS A 246 12.63 -8.83 -2.59
C LYS A 246 11.66 -7.67 -2.80
N ILE A 247 12.17 -6.46 -2.96
CA ILE A 247 11.33 -5.25 -3.09
C ILE A 247 11.10 -4.93 -4.57
N THR A 248 9.84 -4.76 -4.94
CA THR A 248 9.43 -4.20 -6.24
C THR A 248 8.48 -3.03 -6.00
N HIS A 249 8.72 -1.90 -6.66
CA HIS A 249 7.92 -0.69 -6.49
C HIS A 249 7.35 -0.22 -7.82
N PHE A 250 6.08 0.15 -7.83
CA PHE A 250 5.40 0.80 -8.94
C PHE A 250 4.99 2.21 -8.52
N ILE A 251 5.31 3.22 -9.32
CA ILE A 251 5.04 4.62 -8.99
C ILE A 251 4.73 5.43 -10.25
N GLY A 252 3.78 6.36 -10.15
CA GLY A 252 3.46 7.32 -11.22
C GLY A 252 4.19 8.65 -11.02
N THR A 253 4.43 9.44 -12.07
CA THR A 253 5.10 10.75 -11.92
C THR A 253 4.14 11.90 -11.60
N HIS A 254 2.82 11.69 -11.64
CA HIS A 254 1.80 12.62 -11.12
C HIS A 254 1.35 12.16 -9.73
N ASP A 255 2.32 11.85 -8.89
CA ASP A 255 2.17 11.37 -7.53
C ASP A 255 3.13 12.17 -6.64
N MET A 256 2.62 12.75 -5.56
CA MET A 256 3.41 13.53 -4.61
C MET A 256 4.54 12.70 -3.98
N LEU A 257 4.38 11.38 -3.90
CA LEU A 257 5.34 10.44 -3.30
C LEU A 257 6.42 9.97 -4.28
N TYR A 258 6.35 10.38 -5.56
CA TYR A 258 7.33 9.99 -6.56
C TYR A 258 8.79 10.33 -6.18
N PRO A 259 9.11 11.53 -5.66
CA PRO A 259 10.47 11.84 -5.24
C PRO A 259 11.02 10.87 -4.19
N ASP A 260 10.21 10.47 -3.21
CA ASP A 260 10.63 9.54 -2.16
C ASP A 260 10.76 8.11 -2.66
N ALA A 261 9.96 7.72 -3.65
CA ALA A 261 10.11 6.44 -4.35
C ALA A 261 11.48 6.33 -5.04
N ILE A 262 11.94 7.39 -5.69
CA ILE A 262 13.26 7.43 -6.33
C ILE A 262 14.38 7.41 -5.28
N MET A 263 14.24 8.18 -4.20
CA MET A 263 15.21 8.19 -3.10
C MET A 263 15.32 6.81 -2.42
N LEU A 264 14.20 6.07 -2.32
CA LEU A 264 14.20 4.69 -1.84
C LEU A 264 14.99 3.75 -2.76
N ASP A 265 14.82 3.86 -4.09
CA ASP A 265 15.56 3.07 -5.09
C ASP A 265 17.07 3.30 -5.00
N GLU A 266 17.48 4.56 -4.86
CA GLU A 266 18.87 4.95 -4.64
C GLU A 266 19.42 4.31 -3.37
N LYS A 267 18.71 4.46 -2.25
CA LYS A 267 19.14 3.90 -0.95
C LYS A 267 19.23 2.37 -0.95
N LEU A 268 18.29 1.69 -1.59
CA LEU A 268 18.32 0.24 -1.76
C LEU A 268 19.50 -0.20 -2.64
N SER A 269 19.74 0.53 -3.74
CA SER A 269 20.90 0.30 -4.62
C SER A 269 22.22 0.45 -3.85
N GLU A 270 22.36 1.49 -3.02
CA GLU A 270 23.55 1.74 -2.20
C GLU A 270 23.79 0.63 -1.15
N GLN A 271 22.73 0.01 -0.65
CA GLN A 271 22.82 -1.13 0.26
C GLN A 271 23.09 -2.47 -0.45
N GLY A 272 23.18 -2.46 -1.79
CA GLY A 272 23.41 -3.66 -2.61
C GLY A 272 22.19 -4.55 -2.74
N MET A 273 20.98 -4.01 -2.56
CA MET A 273 19.73 -4.76 -2.68
C MET A 273 19.29 -4.88 -4.14
N ASP A 274 18.72 -6.03 -4.52
CA ASP A 274 18.03 -6.21 -5.80
C ASP A 274 16.63 -5.59 -5.73
N ILE A 275 16.54 -4.30 -6.09
CA ILE A 275 15.27 -3.58 -6.26
C ILE A 275 14.91 -3.49 -7.74
N LYS A 276 13.60 -3.50 -8.02
CA LYS A 276 13.03 -3.03 -9.29
C LYS A 276 12.01 -1.94 -9.04
N THR A 277 12.24 -0.76 -9.60
CA THR A 277 11.30 0.36 -9.54
C THR A 277 10.75 0.65 -10.92
N PHE A 278 9.46 0.43 -11.12
CA PHE A 278 8.76 0.75 -12.37
C PHE A 278 8.09 2.12 -12.26
N VAL A 279 8.56 3.06 -13.08
CA VAL A 279 8.06 4.43 -13.09
C VAL A 279 7.16 4.63 -14.30
N TYR A 280 5.95 5.13 -14.07
CA TYR A 280 4.96 5.39 -15.10
C TYR A 280 4.77 6.91 -15.28
N PRO A 281 5.28 7.49 -16.38
CA PRO A 281 5.07 8.90 -16.68
C PRO A 281 3.59 9.29 -16.65
N GLU A 282 3.31 10.42 -16.02
CA GLU A 282 1.99 11.05 -15.92
C GLU A 282 0.90 10.22 -15.23
N MET A 283 1.27 9.08 -14.63
CA MET A 283 0.32 8.29 -13.84
C MET A 283 0.13 8.86 -12.44
N LEU A 284 -1.11 8.73 -11.98
CA LEU A 284 -1.57 9.26 -10.69
C LEU A 284 -1.13 8.41 -9.50
N HIS A 285 -1.34 8.96 -8.31
CA HIS A 285 -1.22 8.21 -7.07
C HIS A 285 -2.08 6.93 -7.09
N VAL A 286 -1.44 5.78 -6.84
CA VAL A 286 -2.06 4.43 -6.83
C VAL A 286 -2.71 4.07 -8.18
N PHE A 287 -2.17 4.54 -9.30
CA PHE A 287 -2.72 4.22 -10.63
C PHE A 287 -2.90 2.71 -10.90
N VAL A 288 -2.09 1.86 -10.25
CA VAL A 288 -2.05 0.40 -10.47
C VAL A 288 -3.38 -0.30 -10.19
N VAL A 289 -4.22 0.26 -9.31
CA VAL A 289 -5.55 -0.32 -9.00
C VAL A 289 -6.65 0.25 -9.90
N MET A 290 -6.35 1.24 -10.73
CA MET A 290 -7.32 1.90 -11.59
C MET A 290 -7.62 1.07 -12.85
N PRO A 291 -8.82 1.18 -13.43
CA PRO A 291 -9.20 0.44 -14.64
C PRO A 291 -8.66 1.13 -15.91
N ILE A 292 -7.34 1.32 -16.01
CA ILE A 292 -6.66 1.98 -17.14
C ILE A 292 -5.62 1.05 -17.80
N PRO A 293 -5.25 1.25 -19.07
CA PRO A 293 -4.26 0.43 -19.77
C PRO A 293 -2.90 0.33 -19.08
N GLU A 294 -2.40 1.42 -18.51
CA GLU A 294 -1.11 1.48 -17.81
C GLU A 294 -1.11 0.61 -16.55
N ALA A 295 -2.24 0.57 -15.84
CA ALA A 295 -2.45 -0.31 -14.70
C ALA A 295 -2.46 -1.78 -15.12
N ALA A 296 -3.01 -2.09 -16.30
CA ALA A 296 -2.98 -3.45 -16.84
C ALA A 296 -1.56 -3.90 -17.23
N ASP A 297 -0.69 -2.98 -17.68
CA ASP A 297 0.75 -3.25 -17.87
C ASP A 297 1.46 -3.50 -16.53
N ALA A 298 1.24 -2.63 -15.54
CA ALA A 298 1.78 -2.80 -14.20
C ALA A 298 1.35 -4.14 -13.57
N LEU A 299 0.08 -4.51 -13.70
CA LEU A 299 -0.47 -5.79 -13.25
C LEU A 299 0.28 -6.99 -13.86
N LYS A 300 0.55 -6.96 -15.17
CA LYS A 300 1.31 -8.02 -15.85
C LYS A 300 2.73 -8.15 -15.26
N LYS A 301 3.40 -7.03 -15.00
CA LYS A 301 4.73 -7.01 -14.38
C LYS A 301 4.69 -7.55 -12.95
N ILE A 302 3.69 -7.19 -12.14
CA ILE A 302 3.50 -7.73 -10.80
C ILE A 302 3.33 -9.25 -10.84
N ILE A 303 2.46 -9.75 -11.73
CA ILE A 303 2.23 -11.19 -11.90
C ILE A 303 3.53 -11.92 -12.30
N GLN A 304 4.30 -11.34 -13.21
CA GLN A 304 5.60 -11.89 -13.61
C GLN A 304 6.57 -11.95 -12.42
N VAL A 305 6.71 -10.85 -11.66
CA VAL A 305 7.59 -10.80 -10.49
C VAL A 305 7.26 -11.90 -9.48
N ILE A 306 5.99 -12.08 -9.13
CA ILE A 306 5.57 -13.07 -8.14
C ILE A 306 5.74 -14.52 -8.65
N ASN A 307 5.67 -14.73 -9.97
CA ASN A 307 5.80 -16.05 -10.59
C ASN A 307 7.26 -16.51 -10.79
N LEU A 308 8.25 -15.62 -10.80
CA LEU A 308 9.68 -15.94 -10.94
C LEU A 308 10.22 -16.67 -9.71
#